data_AF-A0A496P1K1-F1
#
_entry.id   AF-A0A496P1K1-F1
#
_cell.length_a   1.000
_cell.length_b   1.000
_cell.length_c   1.000
_cell.angle_alpha   90.00
_cell.angle_beta   90.00
_cell.angle_gamma   90.00
#
_symmetry.space_group_name_H-M   'P 1'
#
loop_
_entity.id
_entity.type
_entity.pdbx_description
1 polymer ?
#
loop_
_entity_poly.entity_id
_entity_poly.type
_entity_poly.pdbx_seq_one_letter_code
_entity_poly.pdbx_strand_id
1 'polypeptide(L)'
;LNIMFIPDTGETTIFTIALVGAVIGFFWYNTYPAQVFMGDTGSLMLGGVIAVLAIILRKELLIPVLCGIFLVENLSVVLQVLVFKYRKKKHGLEYAQNNRLFKMSPLHHHYQKCGYHESKIVNRMIIIGVILAVICLITLKIR
;
A
#
# COMPACT_ATOMS: atom_id res chain seq x y z
N LEU A 1 -22.42 18.44 5.65
CA LEU A 1 -20.97 18.15 5.66
C LEU A 1 -20.28 19.43 6.09
N ASN A 2 -19.81 19.53 7.34
CA ASN A 2 -19.03 20.68 7.80
C ASN A 2 -17.58 20.51 7.32
N ILE A 3 -17.41 20.30 6.01
CA ILE A 3 -16.11 20.14 5.38
C ILE A 3 -15.56 21.54 5.16
N MET A 4 -14.31 21.76 5.59
CA MET A 4 -13.54 22.93 5.21
C MET A 4 -13.56 23.07 3.68
N PHE A 5 -14.27 24.08 3.17
CA PHE A 5 -14.26 24.40 1.76
C PHE A 5 -12.88 24.98 1.41
N ILE A 6 -12.13 24.24 0.60
CA ILE A 6 -10.87 24.72 0.05
C ILE A 6 -11.22 25.31 -1.32
N PRO A 7 -11.01 26.62 -1.56
CA PRO A 7 -11.22 27.21 -2.87
C PRO A 7 -10.37 26.50 -3.94
N ASP A 8 -10.88 26.42 -5.16
CA ASP A 8 -10.19 25.86 -6.34
C ASP A 8 -9.83 24.36 -6.30
N THR A 9 -10.44 23.57 -5.40
CA THR A 9 -10.23 22.09 -5.35
C THR A 9 -10.83 21.33 -6.54
N GLY A 10 -11.57 22.01 -7.44
CA GLY A 10 -12.18 21.38 -8.61
C GLY A 10 -11.14 20.76 -9.56
N GLU A 11 -10.01 21.44 -9.77
CA GLU A 11 -8.92 20.96 -10.64
C GLU A 11 -8.30 19.67 -10.11
N THR A 12 -8.11 19.60 -8.78
CA THR A 12 -7.59 18.41 -8.11
C THR A 12 -8.52 17.21 -8.30
N THR A 13 -9.83 17.44 -8.34
CA THR A 13 -10.83 16.39 -8.58
C THR A 13 -10.74 15.85 -10.00
N ILE A 14 -10.60 16.73 -11.00
CA ILE A 14 -10.43 16.34 -12.41
C ILE A 14 -9.16 15.49 -12.58
N PHE A 15 -8.04 15.96 -12.02
CA PHE A 15 -6.78 15.23 -12.04
C PHE A 15 -6.91 13.84 -11.39
N THR A 16 -7.56 13.77 -10.22
CA THR A 16 -7.74 12.51 -9.48
C THR A 16 -8.59 11.50 -10.26
N ILE A 17 -9.68 11.95 -10.90
CA ILE A 17 -10.54 11.08 -11.72
C ILE A 17 -9.78 10.58 -12.96
N ALA A 18 -9.01 11.45 -13.64
CA ALA A 18 -8.18 11.05 -14.77
C ALA A 18 -7.13 10.00 -14.37
N LEU A 19 -6.49 10.18 -13.20
CA LEU A 19 -5.54 9.23 -12.65
C LEU A 19 -6.19 7.88 -12.32
N VAL A 20 -7.37 7.88 -11.69
CA VAL A 20 -8.12 6.65 -11.41
C VAL A 20 -8.45 5.92 -12.72
N GLY A 21 -8.88 6.64 -13.76
CA GLY A 21 -9.12 6.07 -15.08
C GLY A 21 -7.86 5.42 -15.69
N ALA A 22 -6.71 6.10 -15.58
CA ALA A 22 -5.43 5.56 -16.05
C ALA A 22 -5.00 4.30 -15.26
N VAL A 23 -5.19 4.28 -13.93
CA VAL A 23 -4.87 3.12 -13.08
C VAL A 23 -5.80 1.93 -13.38
N ILE A 24 -7.09 2.17 -13.61
CA ILE A 24 -8.04 1.12 -14.04
C ILE A 24 -7.64 0.56 -15.41
N GLY A 25 -7.30 1.44 -16.36
CA GLY A 25 -6.80 1.03 -17.67
C GLY A 25 -5.51 0.21 -17.57
N PHE A 26 -4.57 0.62 -16.72
CA PHE A 26 -3.37 -0.15 -16.43
C PHE A 26 -3.70 -1.52 -15.79
N PHE A 27 -4.62 -1.55 -14.83
CA PHE A 27 -5.02 -2.78 -14.14
C PHE A 27 -5.58 -3.84 -15.10
N TRP A 28 -6.24 -3.42 -16.18
CA TRP A 28 -6.70 -4.32 -17.25
C TRP A 28 -5.55 -5.15 -17.86
N TYR A 29 -4.39 -4.53 -18.09
CA TYR A 29 -3.21 -5.19 -18.65
C TYR A 29 -2.29 -5.80 -17.58
N ASN A 30 -2.45 -5.39 -16.32
CA ASN A 30 -1.61 -5.83 -15.20
C ASN A 30 -2.23 -7.00 -14.40
N THR A 31 -3.53 -7.27 -14.55
CA THR A 31 -4.19 -8.42 -13.90
C THR A 31 -3.53 -9.73 -14.33
N TYR A 32 -3.40 -10.68 -13.39
CA TYR A 32 -2.72 -11.94 -13.63
C TYR A 32 -3.31 -12.73 -14.84
N PRO A 33 -2.49 -13.21 -15.79
CA PRO A 33 -1.05 -13.00 -15.92
C PRO A 33 -0.69 -11.61 -16.48
N ALA A 34 0.20 -10.88 -15.80
CA ALA A 34 0.53 -9.50 -16.14
C ALA A 34 1.23 -9.38 -17.50
N GLN A 35 0.72 -8.49 -18.36
CA GLN A 35 1.30 -8.17 -19.67
C GLN A 35 2.22 -6.95 -19.59
N VAL A 36 1.88 -6.01 -18.71
CA VAL A 36 2.64 -4.77 -18.47
C VAL A 36 2.92 -4.64 -16.97
N PHE A 37 4.18 -4.38 -16.63
CA PHE A 37 4.58 -4.10 -15.25
C PHE A 37 4.63 -2.59 -15.01
N MET A 38 4.28 -2.19 -13.79
CA MET A 38 4.20 -0.79 -13.39
C MET A 38 5.57 -0.09 -13.38
N GLY A 39 6.61 -0.82 -12.95
CA GLY A 39 7.95 -0.30 -12.73
C GLY A 39 8.05 0.76 -11.60
N ASP A 40 9.25 1.29 -11.42
CA ASP A 40 9.51 2.32 -10.41
C ASP A 40 8.87 3.67 -10.79
N THR A 41 8.76 3.95 -12.09
CA THR A 41 8.13 5.17 -12.60
C THR A 41 6.68 5.30 -12.14
N GLY A 42 5.89 4.24 -12.29
CA GLY A 42 4.49 4.26 -11.87
C GLY A 42 4.35 4.22 -10.35
N SER A 43 5.11 3.37 -9.67
CA SER A 43 4.94 3.15 -8.22
C SER A 43 5.33 4.38 -7.40
N LEU A 44 6.45 5.03 -7.72
CA LEU A 44 6.89 6.26 -7.06
C LEU A 44 5.95 7.43 -7.39
N MET A 45 5.48 7.52 -8.63
CA MET A 45 4.51 8.55 -9.05
C MET A 45 3.19 8.44 -8.27
N LEU A 46 2.58 7.25 -8.18
CA LEU A 46 1.34 7.08 -7.41
C LEU A 46 1.55 7.37 -5.92
N GLY A 47 2.65 6.90 -5.32
CA GLY A 47 2.96 7.18 -3.92
C GLY A 47 3.11 8.68 -3.65
N GLY A 48 3.84 9.39 -4.52
CA GLY A 48 4.02 10.84 -4.44
C GLY A 48 2.71 11.60 -4.61
N VAL A 49 1.89 11.23 -5.60
CA VAL A 49 0.59 11.87 -5.84
C VAL A 49 -0.35 11.68 -4.64
N ILE A 50 -0.46 10.48 -4.08
CA ILE A 50 -1.31 10.23 -2.90
C ILE A 50 -0.87 11.09 -1.72
N ALA A 51 0.44 11.23 -1.49
CA ALA A 51 0.97 12.07 -0.42
C ALA A 51 0.66 13.56 -0.66
N VAL A 52 0.87 14.07 -1.88
CA VAL A 52 0.58 15.47 -2.25
C VAL A 52 -0.91 15.77 -2.10
N LEU A 53 -1.79 14.90 -2.59
CA LEU A 53 -3.25 15.06 -2.45
C LEU A 53 -3.66 15.11 -0.98
N ALA A 54 -3.11 14.25 -0.13
CA ALA A 54 -3.41 14.24 1.28
C ALA A 54 -2.98 15.54 2.00
N ILE A 55 -1.84 16.13 1.61
CA ILE A 55 -1.35 17.41 2.17
C ILE A 55 -2.21 18.58 1.70
N ILE A 56 -2.50 18.69 0.40
CA ILE A 56 -3.32 19.80 -0.15
C ILE A 56 -4.72 19.78 0.46
N LEU A 57 -5.29 18.59 0.66
CA LEU A 57 -6.61 18.43 1.29
C LEU A 57 -6.58 18.57 2.83
N ARG A 58 -5.40 18.70 3.45
CA ARG A 58 -5.20 18.72 4.91
C ARG A 58 -5.80 17.49 5.61
N LYS A 59 -5.57 16.32 5.02
CA LYS A 59 -6.08 15.00 5.46
C LYS A 59 -4.95 13.98 5.65
N GLU A 60 -3.81 14.44 6.11
CA GLU A 60 -2.58 13.67 6.28
C GLU A 60 -2.78 12.49 7.25
N LEU A 61 -3.55 12.71 8.32
CA LEU A 61 -3.85 11.68 9.33
C LEU A 61 -4.70 10.52 8.78
N LEU A 62 -5.29 10.64 7.60
CA LEU A 62 -6.03 9.56 6.95
C LEU A 62 -5.14 8.65 6.10
N ILE A 63 -3.91 9.06 5.78
CA ILE A 63 -2.97 8.25 4.99
C ILE A 63 -2.74 6.87 5.61
N PRO A 64 -2.47 6.72 6.93
CA PRO A 64 -2.24 5.39 7.52
C PRO A 64 -3.43 4.44 7.39
N VAL A 65 -4.65 4.98 7.37
CA VAL A 65 -5.88 4.18 7.19
C VAL A 65 -6.06 3.83 5.72
N LEU A 66 -6.02 4.83 4.83
CA LEU A 66 -6.21 4.65 3.38
C LEU A 66 -5.13 3.75 2.76
N CYS A 67 -3.87 3.98 3.14
CA CYS A 67 -2.69 3.26 2.67
C CYS A 67 -2.28 2.11 3.60
N GLY A 68 -3.19 1.59 4.43
CA GLY A 68 -2.86 0.62 5.47
C GLY A 68 -2.16 -0.64 4.96
N ILE A 69 -2.51 -1.12 3.75
CA ILE A 69 -1.80 -2.24 3.12
C ILE A 69 -0.35 -1.88 2.80
N PHE A 70 -0.11 -0.73 2.16
CA PHE A 70 1.23 -0.25 1.85
C PHE A 70 2.06 -0.08 3.12
N LEU A 71 1.44 0.43 4.20
CA LEU A 71 2.09 0.62 5.49
C LEU A 71 2.49 -0.72 6.11
N VAL A 72 1.58 -1.70 6.12
CA VAL A 72 1.83 -3.04 6.67
C VAL A 72 2.89 -3.79 5.87
N GLU A 73 2.87 -3.67 4.54
CA GLU A 73 3.90 -4.21 3.66
C GLU A 73 5.28 -3.62 3.97
N ASN A 74 5.38 -2.29 4.06
CA ASN A 74 6.64 -1.62 4.40
C ASN A 74 7.11 -1.99 5.82
N LEU A 75 6.20 -1.97 6.80
CA LEU A 75 6.48 -2.33 8.19
C LEU A 75 7.00 -3.77 8.29
N SER A 76 6.47 -4.69 7.48
CA SER A 76 6.96 -6.08 7.45
C SER A 76 8.43 -6.17 7.04
N VAL A 77 8.88 -5.34 6.09
CA VAL A 77 10.29 -5.27 5.66
C VAL A 77 11.14 -4.67 6.76
N VAL A 78 10.71 -3.55 7.34
CA VAL A 78 11.44 -2.89 8.43
C VAL A 78 11.61 -3.83 9.61
N LEU A 79 10.54 -4.48 10.06
CA LEU A 79 10.58 -5.45 11.17
C LEU A 79 11.47 -6.65 10.83
N GLN A 80 11.37 -7.21 9.63
CA GLN A 80 12.22 -8.32 9.19
C GLN A 80 13.70 -7.93 9.23
N VAL A 81 14.06 -6.76 8.68
CA VAL A 81 15.46 -6.28 8.66
C VAL A 81 15.97 -6.01 10.07
N LEU A 82 15.17 -5.37 10.93
CA LEU A 82 15.54 -5.10 12.32
C LEU A 82 15.76 -6.38 13.11
N VAL A 83 14.83 -7.35 13.03
CA VAL A 83 14.94 -8.64 13.71
C VAL A 83 16.12 -9.44 13.18
N PHE A 84 16.35 -9.45 11.87
CA PHE A 84 17.50 -10.14 11.26
C PHE A 84 18.82 -9.54 11.73
N LYS A 85 18.96 -8.21 11.74
CA LYS A 85 20.16 -7.51 12.27
C LYS A 85 20.39 -7.81 13.75
N TYR A 86 19.33 -7.79 14.57
CA TYR A 86 19.41 -8.09 15.99
C TYR A 86 19.85 -9.55 16.25
N ARG A 87 19.20 -10.52 15.58
CA ARG A 87 19.52 -11.95 15.73
C ARG A 87 20.94 -12.26 15.24
N LYS A 88 21.36 -11.65 14.13
CA LYS A 88 22.74 -11.79 13.61
C LYS A 88 23.78 -11.30 14.62
N LYS A 89 23.53 -10.15 15.27
CA LYS A 89 24.44 -9.58 16.27
C LYS A 89 24.52 -10.42 17.55
N LYS A 90 23.40 -11.01 17.98
CA LYS A 90 23.30 -11.74 19.26
C LYS A 90 23.68 -13.22 19.17
N HIS A 91 23.33 -13.89 18.08
CA HIS A 91 23.42 -15.35 17.95
C HIS A 91 24.21 -15.81 16.71
N GLY A 92 24.78 -14.90 15.94
CA GLY A 92 25.52 -15.21 14.71
C GLY A 92 24.64 -15.32 13.46
N LEU A 93 25.31 -15.45 12.30
CA LEU A 93 24.66 -15.40 10.98
C LEU A 93 23.75 -16.61 10.73
N GLU A 94 24.21 -17.81 11.10
CA GLU A 94 23.49 -19.06 10.87
C GLU A 94 22.16 -19.09 11.63
N TYR A 95 22.17 -18.70 12.90
CA TYR A 95 20.95 -18.58 13.70
C TYR A 95 19.97 -17.58 13.08
N ALA A 96 20.45 -16.42 12.61
CA ALA A 96 19.59 -15.39 12.01
C ALA A 96 18.98 -15.84 10.67
N GLN A 97 19.69 -16.67 9.89
CA GLN A 97 19.17 -17.22 8.64
C GLN A 97 18.04 -18.23 8.89
N ASN A 98 18.20 -19.09 9.89
CA ASN A 98 17.20 -20.09 10.25
C ASN A 98 16.00 -19.48 11.01
N ASN A 99 16.23 -18.40 11.75
CA ASN A 99 15.21 -17.71 12.54
C ASN A 99 14.89 -16.35 11.90
N ARG A 100 14.15 -16.35 10.79
CA ARG A 100 13.54 -15.12 10.23
C ARG A 100 12.20 -14.82 10.91
N LEU A 101 11.72 -13.57 10.89
CA LEU A 101 10.40 -13.22 11.44
C LEU A 101 9.29 -13.70 10.48
N PHE A 102 9.42 -13.36 9.21
CA PHE A 102 8.59 -13.87 8.12
C PHE A 102 9.41 -14.80 7.23
N LYS A 103 8.76 -15.82 6.64
CA LYS A 103 9.38 -16.70 5.61
C LYS A 103 10.07 -15.91 4.50
N MET A 104 9.45 -14.81 4.06
CA MET A 104 10.01 -13.82 3.14
C MET A 104 9.30 -12.49 3.40
N SER A 105 9.98 -11.38 3.16
CA SER A 105 9.39 -10.04 3.19
C SER A 105 9.54 -9.41 1.81
N PRO A 106 8.57 -8.64 1.31
CA PRO A 106 7.35 -8.17 2.00
C PRO A 106 6.27 -9.26 2.24
N LEU A 107 5.17 -8.91 2.89
CA LEU A 107 4.14 -9.84 3.38
C LEU A 107 3.46 -10.66 2.27
N HIS A 108 3.21 -10.10 1.09
CA HIS A 108 2.67 -10.92 -0.02
C HIS A 108 3.58 -12.11 -0.36
N HIS A 109 4.92 -11.94 -0.34
CA HIS A 109 5.85 -13.06 -0.55
C HIS A 109 5.85 -14.05 0.61
N HIS A 110 5.60 -13.60 1.84
CA HIS A 110 5.37 -14.51 2.96
C HIS A 110 4.21 -15.47 2.65
N TYR A 111 3.08 -14.95 2.17
CA TYR A 111 1.92 -15.75 1.81
C TYR A 111 2.19 -16.66 0.59
N GLN A 112 2.92 -16.19 -0.42
CA GLN A 112 3.34 -17.05 -1.54
C GLN A 112 4.18 -18.24 -1.04
N LYS A 113 5.14 -18.02 -0.14
CA LYS A 113 5.94 -19.09 0.50
C LYS A 113 5.13 -19.99 1.44
N CYS A 114 3.93 -19.59 1.82
CA CYS A 114 2.97 -20.43 2.54
C CYS A 114 2.07 -21.25 1.60
N GLY A 115 2.26 -21.16 0.27
CA GLY A 115 1.53 -21.96 -0.73
C GLY A 115 0.27 -21.28 -1.28
N TYR A 116 0.04 -20.00 -1.01
CA TYR A 116 -1.09 -19.27 -1.58
C TYR A 116 -0.81 -18.85 -3.02
N HIS A 117 -1.78 -19.07 -3.91
CA HIS A 117 -1.72 -18.58 -5.30
C HIS A 117 -1.69 -17.05 -5.33
N GLU A 118 -0.91 -16.48 -6.24
CA GLU A 118 -0.71 -15.04 -6.35
C GLU A 118 -2.02 -14.26 -6.50
N SER A 119 -2.88 -14.67 -7.43
CA SER A 119 -4.20 -14.05 -7.63
C SER A 119 -5.07 -14.06 -6.37
N LYS A 120 -4.96 -15.11 -5.53
CA LYS A 120 -5.70 -15.19 -4.26
C LYS A 120 -5.19 -14.18 -3.24
N ILE A 121 -3.88 -13.91 -3.22
CA ILE A 121 -3.27 -12.91 -2.35
C ILE A 121 -3.70 -11.51 -2.80
N VAL A 122 -3.57 -11.21 -4.10
CA VAL A 122 -3.96 -9.92 -4.69
C VAL A 122 -5.43 -9.62 -4.42
N ASN A 123 -6.34 -10.56 -4.70
CA ASN A 123 -7.78 -10.36 -4.46
C ASN A 123 -8.10 -10.11 -2.98
N ARG A 124 -7.42 -10.79 -2.06
CA ARG A 124 -7.60 -10.55 -0.61
C ARG A 124 -7.08 -9.18 -0.18
N MET A 125 -5.96 -8.74 -0.73
CA MET A 125 -5.44 -7.40 -0.48
C MET A 125 -6.39 -6.34 -1.03
N ILE A 126 -6.97 -6.53 -2.22
CA ILE A 126 -7.99 -5.61 -2.76
C ILE A 126 -9.21 -5.53 -1.84
N ILE A 127 -9.73 -6.67 -1.35
CA ILE A 127 -10.86 -6.69 -0.40
C ILE A 127 -10.53 -5.87 0.86
N ILE A 128 -9.36 -6.10 1.45
CA ILE A 128 -8.91 -5.34 2.63
C ILE A 128 -8.76 -3.84 2.29
N GLY A 129 -8.22 -3.53 1.11
CA GLY A 129 -8.02 -2.15 0.65
C GLY A 129 -9.34 -1.40 0.47
N VAL A 130 -10.36 -2.07 -0.09
CA VAL A 130 -11.72 -1.52 -0.21
C VAL A 130 -12.32 -1.29 1.17
N ILE A 131 -12.17 -2.22 2.12
CA ILE A 131 -12.65 -2.06 3.50
C ILE A 131 -11.97 -0.84 4.16
N LEU A 132 -10.65 -0.71 4.04
CA LEU A 132 -9.90 0.43 4.57
C LEU A 132 -10.34 1.76 3.93
N ALA A 133 -10.60 1.78 2.62
CA ALA A 133 -11.13 2.95 1.93
C ALA A 133 -12.51 3.34 2.45
N VAL A 134 -13.41 2.37 2.67
CA VAL A 134 -14.74 2.62 3.28
C VAL A 134 -14.60 3.18 4.70
N ILE A 135 -13.73 2.60 5.53
CA ILE A 135 -13.45 3.10 6.89
C ILE A 135 -12.93 4.55 6.84
N CYS A 136 -12.04 4.86 5.90
CA CYS A 136 -11.53 6.21 5.67
C CYS A 136 -12.66 7.20 5.34
N LEU A 137 -13.58 6.82 4.44
CA LEU A 137 -14.75 7.64 4.08
C LEU A 137 -15.73 7.82 5.26
N ILE A 138 -15.96 6.79 6.07
CA ILE A 138 -16.81 6.91 7.27
C ILE A 138 -16.17 7.85 8.30
N THR A 139 -14.85 7.77 8.47
CA THR A 139 -14.10 8.64 9.39
C THR A 139 -14.21 10.11 8.99
N LEU A 140 -14.26 10.40 7.68
CA LEU A 140 -14.54 11.74 7.17
C LEU A 140 -15.93 12.26 7.54
N LYS A 141 -16.93 11.38 7.71
CA LYS A 141 -18.32 11.75 8.05
C LYS A 141 -18.54 12.01 9.54
N ILE A 142 -17.70 11.45 10.41
CA ILE A 142 -17.84 11.52 11.88
C ILE A 142 -17.37 12.88 12.44
N ARG A 143 -16.91 13.81 11.59
CA ARG A 143 -16.61 15.20 11.96
C ARG A 143 -17.51 16.21 11.24
#